data_AF-A0A7C5ZPS4-F1
#
_entry.id   AF-A0A7C5ZPS4-F1
#
_cell.length_a   1.000
_cell.length_b   1.000
_cell.length_c   1.000
_cell.angle_alpha   90.00
_cell.angle_beta   90.00
_cell.angle_gamma   90.00
#
_symmetry.space_group_name_H-M   'P 1'
#
loop_
_entity.id
_entity.type
_entity.pdbx_description
1 polymer ?
#
loop_
_entity_poly.entity_id
_entity_poly.type
_entity_poly.pdbx_seq_one_letter_code
_entity_poly.pdbx_strand_id
1 'polypeptide(L)'
;MIFYKVLKKAKIILNRLENYTKEIKEKKLIENLNIDNKEDIKLIDSFVYRFSFLQDYIGQNLFKNFLIETGDYMENMSFIDILDKLEKIGIIE
;
A
#
# COMPACT_ATOMS: atom_id res chain seq x y z
N MET A 1 5.66 9.23 -17.56
CA MET A 1 4.62 8.26 -18.04
C MET A 1 4.57 6.94 -17.24
N ILE A 2 5.70 6.49 -16.67
CA ILE A 2 5.75 5.28 -15.81
C ILE A 2 5.23 5.57 -14.40
N PHE A 3 5.66 6.66 -13.77
CA PHE A 3 5.21 7.06 -12.44
C PHE A 3 3.67 7.13 -12.34
N TYR A 4 3.01 7.79 -13.31
CA TYR A 4 1.55 7.87 -13.33
C TYR A 4 0.85 6.50 -13.39
N LYS A 5 1.40 5.53 -14.13
CA LYS A 5 0.87 4.15 -14.17
C LYS A 5 1.01 3.47 -12.80
N VAL A 6 2.16 3.65 -12.16
CA VAL A 6 2.45 3.11 -10.83
C VAL A 6 1.50 3.71 -9.78
N LEU A 7 1.37 5.04 -9.77
CA LEU A 7 0.45 5.76 -8.90
C LEU A 7 -1.00 5.30 -9.08
N LYS A 8 -1.45 5.15 -10.34
CA LYS A 8 -2.80 4.67 -10.63
C LYS A 8 -3.03 3.26 -10.08
N LYS A 9 -2.06 2.35 -10.21
CA LYS A 9 -2.17 0.99 -9.67
C LYS A 9 -2.24 1.00 -8.15
N ALA A 10 -1.39 1.78 -7.47
CA ALA A 10 -1.42 1.93 -6.02
C ALA A 10 -2.80 2.42 -5.53
N LYS A 11 -3.35 3.46 -6.19
CA LYS A 11 -4.70 3.99 -5.88
C LYS A 11 -5.81 2.95 -6.02
N ILE A 12 -5.75 2.09 -7.04
CA ILE A 12 -6.75 1.02 -7.23
C ILE A 12 -6.70 0.03 -6.06
N ILE A 13 -5.51 -0.34 -5.59
CA ILE A 13 -5.36 -1.29 -4.48
C ILE A 13 -5.81 -0.64 -3.17
N LEU A 14 -5.46 0.64 -2.95
CA LEU A 14 -5.91 1.41 -1.80
C LEU A 14 -7.43 1.47 -1.71
N ASN A 15 -8.12 1.79 -2.81
CA ASN A 15 -9.60 1.80 -2.84
C ASN A 15 -10.18 0.41 -2.49
N ARG A 16 -9.57 -0.68 -2.97
CA ARG A 16 -10.01 -2.04 -2.58
C ARG A 16 -9.84 -2.29 -1.07
N LEU A 17 -8.72 -1.84 -0.50
CA LEU A 17 -8.49 -1.93 0.94
C LEU A 17 -9.48 -1.09 1.74
N GLU A 18 -9.83 0.11 1.28
CA GLU A 18 -10.85 0.94 1.91
C GLU A 18 -12.22 0.25 1.95
N ASN A 19 -12.61 -0.40 0.84
CA ASN A 19 -13.85 -1.19 0.79
C ASN A 19 -13.82 -2.38 1.75
N TYR A 20 -12.72 -3.14 1.79
CA TYR A 20 -12.59 -4.24 2.75
C TYR A 20 -12.58 -3.74 4.19
N THR A 21 -11.91 -2.62 4.47
CA THR A 21 -11.90 -2.00 5.80
C THR A 21 -13.31 -1.62 6.23
N LYS A 22 -14.11 -1.06 5.31
CA LYS A 22 -15.51 -0.74 5.57
C LYS A 22 -16.31 -1.99 5.90
N GLU A 23 -16.21 -3.04 5.09
CA GLU A 23 -16.95 -4.28 5.31
C GLU A 23 -16.55 -4.98 6.62
N ILE A 24 -15.24 -5.03 6.93
CA ILE A 24 -14.71 -5.57 8.19
C ILE A 24 -15.30 -4.82 9.40
N LYS A 25 -15.38 -3.48 9.32
CA LYS A 25 -15.97 -2.64 10.38
C LYS A 25 -17.48 -2.83 10.51
N GLU A 26 -18.21 -2.87 9.39
CA GLU A 26 -19.66 -3.06 9.37
C GLU A 26 -20.06 -4.42 9.98
N LYS A 27 -19.29 -5.46 9.66
CA LYS A 27 -19.46 -6.80 10.23
C LYS A 27 -18.86 -6.95 11.64
N LYS A 28 -18.15 -5.95 12.17
CA LYS A 28 -17.45 -5.99 13.48
C LYS A 28 -16.54 -7.21 13.62
N LEU A 29 -15.80 -7.53 12.55
CA LEU A 29 -14.97 -8.74 12.51
C LEU A 29 -13.71 -8.63 13.37
N ILE A 30 -13.29 -7.43 13.77
CA ILE A 30 -12.13 -7.29 14.66
C ILE A 30 -12.46 -7.88 16.04
N GLU A 31 -13.68 -7.65 16.52
CA GLU A 31 -14.14 -8.10 17.84
C GLU A 31 -14.81 -9.48 17.79
N ASN A 32 -15.48 -9.81 16.67
CA ASN A 32 -16.38 -10.97 16.58
C ASN A 32 -16.06 -11.90 15.42
N LEU A 33 -14.79 -12.05 15.05
CA LEU A 33 -14.41 -12.97 13.98
C LEU A 33 -14.88 -14.39 14.28
N ASN A 34 -15.77 -14.92 13.44
CA ASN A 34 -16.13 -16.33 13.45
C ASN A 34 -15.20 -17.09 12.49
N ILE A 35 -14.28 -17.87 13.04
CA ILE A 35 -13.29 -18.62 12.24
C ILE A 35 -13.90 -19.71 11.36
N ASP A 36 -15.10 -20.18 11.68
CA ASP A 36 -15.81 -21.18 10.88
C ASP A 36 -16.58 -20.53 9.71
N ASN A 37 -16.75 -19.21 9.73
CA ASN A 37 -17.33 -18.48 8.62
C ASN A 37 -16.30 -18.25 7.51
N LYS A 38 -16.38 -19.10 6.47
CA LYS A 38 -15.49 -19.05 5.31
C LYS A 38 -15.50 -17.71 4.57
N GLU A 39 -16.59 -16.95 4.59
CA GLU A 39 -16.66 -15.64 3.93
C GLU A 39 -15.87 -14.60 4.71
N ASP A 40 -15.98 -14.60 6.04
CA ASP A 40 -15.28 -13.67 6.91
C ASP A 40 -13.76 -13.94 6.87
N ILE A 41 -13.35 -15.22 6.89
CA ILE A 41 -11.95 -15.60 6.70
C ILE A 41 -11.42 -15.13 5.33
N LYS A 42 -12.16 -15.37 4.24
CA LYS A 42 -11.76 -14.91 2.90
C LYS A 42 -11.62 -13.40 2.81
N LEU A 43 -12.49 -12.64 3.50
CA LEU A 43 -12.43 -11.19 3.54
C LEU A 43 -11.16 -10.71 4.25
N ILE A 44 -10.86 -11.28 5.42
CA ILE A 44 -9.64 -10.97 6.17
C ILE A 44 -8.38 -11.34 5.38
N ASP A 45 -8.32 -12.55 4.83
CA ASP A 45 -7.18 -12.99 4.00
C ASP A 45 -6.98 -12.06 2.78
N SER A 46 -8.08 -11.69 2.12
CA SER A 46 -8.06 -10.76 0.99
C SER A 46 -7.57 -9.36 1.35
N PHE A 47 -7.92 -8.90 2.56
CA PHE A 47 -7.44 -7.64 3.12
C PHE A 47 -5.95 -7.72 3.41
N VAL A 48 -5.50 -8.72 4.19
CA VAL A 48 -4.09 -8.89 4.57
C VAL A 48 -3.21 -9.00 3.33
N TYR A 49 -3.58 -9.86 2.38
CA TYR A 49 -2.83 -10.02 1.12
C TYR A 49 -2.66 -8.70 0.37
N ARG A 50 -3.74 -7.92 0.21
CA ARG A 50 -3.66 -6.64 -0.53
C ARG A 50 -2.94 -5.56 0.26
N PHE A 51 -3.02 -5.59 1.59
CA PHE A 51 -2.33 -4.64 2.44
C PHE A 51 -0.83 -4.82 2.31
N SER A 52 -0.34 -6.05 2.49
CA SER A 52 1.07 -6.39 2.27
C SER A 52 1.51 -6.07 0.85
N PHE A 53 0.70 -6.42 -0.16
CA PHE A 53 1.02 -6.07 -1.55
C PHE A 53 1.13 -4.56 -1.76
N LEU A 54 0.25 -3.75 -1.16
CA LEU A 54 0.31 -2.30 -1.30
C LEU A 54 1.58 -1.73 -0.64
N GLN A 55 1.95 -2.20 0.55
CA GLN A 55 3.18 -1.79 1.24
C GLN A 55 4.42 -2.06 0.37
N ASP A 56 4.56 -3.29 -0.13
CA ASP A 56 5.65 -3.68 -1.02
C ASP A 56 5.65 -2.85 -2.31
N TYR A 57 4.47 -2.64 -2.90
CA TYR A 57 4.33 -1.91 -4.14
C TYR A 57 4.68 -0.42 -3.97
N ILE A 58 4.30 0.19 -2.85
CA ILE A 58 4.66 1.57 -2.53
C ILE A 58 6.18 1.70 -2.39
N GLY A 59 6.80 0.85 -1.57
CA GLY A 59 8.24 0.93 -1.30
C GLY A 59 9.10 0.63 -2.52
N GLN A 60 8.82 -0.46 -3.23
CA GLN A 60 9.68 -0.91 -4.35
C GLN A 60 9.41 -0.17 -5.66
N ASN A 61 8.17 0.33 -5.86
CA ASN A 61 7.77 0.94 -7.13
C ASN A 61 7.42 2.41 -6.98
N LEU A 62 6.44 2.76 -6.14
CA LEU A 62 5.89 4.12 -6.12
C LEU A 62 6.92 5.16 -5.71
N PHE A 63 7.56 4.94 -4.57
CA PHE A 63 8.59 5.82 -4.01
C PHE A 63 9.79 5.97 -4.93
N LYS A 64 10.33 4.86 -5.41
CA LYS A 64 11.42 4.86 -6.40
C LYS A 64 11.06 5.63 -7.68
N ASN A 65 9.90 5.34 -8.29
CA ASN A 65 9.51 6.01 -9.53
C ASN A 65 9.18 7.49 -9.32
N PHE A 66 8.71 7.88 -8.14
CA PHE A 66 8.55 9.29 -7.79
C PHE A 66 9.89 10.02 -7.81
N LEU A 67 10.90 9.51 -7.08
CA LEU A 67 12.23 10.12 -7.04
C LEU A 67 12.93 10.12 -8.41
N ILE A 68 12.69 9.11 -9.25
CA ILE A 68 13.19 9.12 -10.65
C ILE A 68 12.55 10.27 -11.43
N GLU A 69 11.23 10.47 -11.31
CA GLU A 69 10.52 11.52 -12.04
C GLU A 69 10.91 12.93 -11.55
N THR A 70 11.25 13.11 -10.27
CA THR A 70 11.74 14.40 -9.73
C THR A 70 13.24 14.63 -9.94
N GLY A 71 13.99 13.62 -10.40
CA GLY A 71 15.44 13.69 -10.59
C GLY A 71 16.26 13.51 -9.30
N ASP A 72 15.63 13.00 -8.23
CA ASP A 72 16.22 12.82 -6.91
C ASP A 72 16.75 11.40 -6.64
N TYR A 73 16.49 10.45 -7.54
CA TYR A 73 16.92 9.06 -7.38
C TYR A 73 18.37 8.83 -7.81
N MET A 74 19.13 8.06 -7.00
CA MET A 74 20.45 7.54 -7.36
C MET A 74 20.44 6.01 -7.28
N GLU A 75 21.15 5.32 -8.20
CA GLU A 75 21.10 3.86 -8.32
C GLU A 75 21.52 3.10 -7.06
N ASN A 76 22.41 3.68 -6.25
CA ASN A 76 22.96 3.12 -5.03
C ASN A 76 22.15 3.43 -3.77
N MET A 77 20.97 4.06 -3.89
CA MET A 77 20.10 4.32 -2.74
C MET A 77 19.57 3.01 -2.15
N SER A 78 19.81 2.82 -0.84
CA SER A 78 19.09 1.83 -0.05
C SER A 78 17.63 2.25 0.14
N PHE A 79 16.80 1.34 0.66
CA PHE A 79 15.41 1.69 0.98
C PHE A 79 15.32 2.80 2.04
N ILE A 80 16.24 2.81 3.02
CA ILE A 80 16.30 3.87 4.04
C ILE A 80 16.62 5.22 3.38
N ASP A 81 17.57 5.26 2.45
CA ASP A 81 17.90 6.51 1.73
C ASP A 81 16.70 7.06 0.95
N ILE A 82 15.87 6.18 0.38
CA ILE A 82 14.62 6.56 -0.29
C ILE A 82 13.65 7.19 0.71
N LEU A 83 13.46 6.59 1.89
CA LEU A 83 12.58 7.12 2.93
C LEU A 83 13.07 8.48 3.44
N ASP A 84 14.34 8.58 3.84
CA ASP A 84 14.98 9.82 4.28
C ASP A 84 14.81 10.94 3.25
N LYS A 85 14.93 10.61 1.96
CA LYS A 85 14.77 11.57 0.87
C LYS A 85 13.32 12.03 0.75
N LEU A 86 12.35 11.13 0.87
CA LEU A 86 10.92 11.43 0.84
C LEU A 86 10.48 12.28 2.04
N GLU A 87 11.02 12.02 3.23
CA GLU A 87 10.81 12.84 4.43
C GLU A 87 11.35 14.26 4.22
N LYS A 88 12.59 14.39 3.74
CA LYS A 88 13.24 15.70 3.48
C LYS A 88 12.47 16.59 2.49
N ILE A 89 11.74 15.99 1.56
CA ILE A 89 10.92 16.72 0.58
C ILE A 89 9.43 16.78 0.97
N GLY A 90 9.06 16.28 2.15
CA GLY A 90 7.72 16.40 2.72
C GLY A 90 6.65 15.51 2.10
N ILE A 91 7.04 14.36 1.51
CA ILE A 91 6.09 13.40 0.92
C ILE A 91 5.59 12.39 1.95
N ILE A 92 6.43 12.06 2.94
CA ILE A 92 6.09 11.24 4.11
C ILE A 92 6.57 11.96 5.38
N GLU A 93 6.09 11.50 6.53
CA GLU A 93 6.44 12.01 7.88
C GLU A 93 7.50 11.14 8.55
#